data_AF-A0A4V1UU08-F1
#
_entry.id   AF-A0A4V1UU08-F1
#
_cell.length_a   1.000
_cell.length_b   1.000
_cell.length_c   1.000
_cell.angle_alpha   90.00
_cell.angle_beta   90.00
_cell.angle_gamma   90.00
#
_symmetry.space_group_name_H-M   'P 1'
#
loop_
_entity.id
_entity.type
_entity.pdbx_description
1 polymer ?
#
loop_
_entity_poly.entity_id
_entity_poly.type
_entity_poly.pdbx_seq_one_letter_code
_entity_poly.pdbx_strand_id
1 'polypeptide(L)'
;MALAIDPNLGEALRSLRLARGLGLDETGRLSGASKASLYAWENGLRRPRGPALLRLLDALAADARTKTRLLHLADPQQGRVLLANSVLGPPVDIGSVLRVMRERRGLSQADLGRQIGASQAAISHWESGDNVPSAETIHAVGFALGATVEETVALASVQGGAPEGLPSDVDESISLIWNHRVPFPLREVTYLGWEAEAWRRAGWNSRWDSSLAAVLSVRANLLVRQERYEEIDAIAQRSIRLGTTFDVQFQVTASVAALADADRHLGRGHARAANLAGQLSALLPDSNNKAWMLRQRGMSLIRMGRVAEGVEWVARSSEMDIALAGDRTSSWSYHAATLCEAFLEAGEPKRAADFIGGRREKLFEPITYVSVEHANGRAVTDADMEYLRYWVATQPPSGPDSRRLFNAERRQAWLKGDRSAVEPSRPNLLANIPKDPAIESRLWAAVLREHRG
;
A
#
# COMPACT_ATOMS: atom_id res chain seq x y z
N MET A 1 -21.19 -2.34 -25.71
CA MET A 1 -22.40 -1.88 -25.01
C MET A 1 -21.98 -0.74 -24.09
N ALA A 2 -22.64 0.41 -24.22
CA ALA A 2 -22.18 1.75 -23.82
C ALA A 2 -21.65 1.88 -22.38
N LEU A 3 -20.47 2.48 -22.22
CA LEU A 3 -20.05 3.08 -20.94
C LEU A 3 -20.92 4.33 -20.72
N ALA A 4 -21.71 4.27 -19.65
CA ALA A 4 -22.70 5.26 -19.31
C ALA A 4 -22.10 6.68 -19.25
N ILE A 5 -22.73 7.60 -19.99
CA ILE A 5 -22.73 9.03 -19.69
C ILE A 5 -23.02 9.15 -18.21
N ASP A 6 -22.14 9.79 -17.43
CA ASP A 6 -22.39 10.06 -16.02
C ASP A 6 -23.68 10.91 -15.95
N PRO A 7 -24.82 10.38 -15.45
CA PRO A 7 -26.02 11.18 -15.33
C PRO A 7 -25.68 12.35 -14.41
N ASN A 8 -26.00 13.56 -14.85
CA ASN A 8 -25.71 14.73 -14.04
C ASN A 8 -26.42 14.59 -12.67
N LEU A 9 -25.90 15.26 -11.64
CA LEU A 9 -26.41 15.18 -10.28
C LEU A 9 -27.95 15.33 -10.21
N GLY A 10 -28.51 16.26 -10.98
CA GLY A 10 -29.95 16.53 -10.98
C GLY A 10 -30.78 15.35 -11.51
N GLU A 11 -30.36 14.79 -12.64
CA GLU A 11 -31.00 13.60 -13.24
C GLU A 11 -30.91 12.38 -12.31
N ALA A 12 -29.77 12.18 -11.66
CA ALA A 12 -29.59 11.10 -10.70
C ALA A 12 -30.50 11.25 -9.48
N LEU A 13 -30.64 12.47 -8.93
CA LEU A 13 -31.56 12.77 -7.83
C LEU A 13 -33.02 12.53 -8.24
N ARG A 14 -33.41 13.00 -9.43
CA ARG A 14 -34.75 12.82 -9.98
C ARG A 14 -35.06 11.34 -10.18
N SER A 15 -34.14 10.59 -10.78
CA SER A 15 -34.31 9.16 -11.03
C SER A 15 -34.43 8.38 -9.73
N LEU A 16 -33.61 8.69 -8.72
CA LEU A 16 -33.70 8.09 -7.40
C LEU A 16 -35.04 8.40 -6.74
N ARG A 17 -35.51 9.66 -6.79
CA ARG A 17 -36.81 10.06 -6.24
C ARG A 17 -37.96 9.31 -6.91
N LEU A 18 -37.98 9.25 -8.24
CA LEU A 18 -39.02 8.57 -9.00
C LEU A 18 -39.00 7.05 -8.77
N ALA A 19 -37.83 6.45 -8.62
CA ALA A 19 -37.69 5.03 -8.27
C ALA A 19 -38.27 4.69 -6.88
N ARG A 20 -38.40 5.68 -5.99
CA ARG A 20 -39.08 5.54 -4.69
C ARG A 20 -40.57 5.94 -4.73
N GLY A 21 -41.10 6.28 -5.90
CA GLY A 21 -42.49 6.69 -6.07
C GLY A 21 -42.85 8.02 -5.42
N LEU A 22 -41.85 8.84 -5.05
CA LEU A 22 -42.08 10.06 -4.28
C LEU A 22 -42.30 11.28 -5.19
N GLY A 23 -43.30 12.09 -4.86
CA GLY A 23 -43.49 13.42 -5.46
C GLY A 23 -42.59 14.49 -4.83
N LEU A 24 -42.37 15.62 -5.50
CA LEU A 24 -41.53 16.72 -4.98
C LEU A 24 -42.03 17.26 -3.63
N ASP A 25 -43.34 17.37 -3.43
CA ASP A 25 -43.91 17.89 -2.18
C ASP A 25 -43.69 16.94 -1.00
N GLU A 26 -43.85 15.64 -1.23
CA GLU A 26 -43.61 14.61 -0.23
C GLU A 26 -42.12 14.48 0.11
N THR A 27 -41.25 14.44 -0.90
CA THR A 27 -39.79 14.46 -0.69
C THR A 27 -39.36 15.71 0.07
N GLY A 28 -39.98 16.86 -0.19
CA GLY A 28 -39.70 18.09 0.53
C GLY A 28 -40.00 17.99 2.02
N ARG A 29 -41.16 17.42 2.38
CA ARG A 29 -41.53 17.15 3.78
C ARG A 29 -40.55 16.19 4.46
N LEU A 30 -40.11 15.15 3.77
CA LEU A 30 -39.19 14.13 4.34
C LEU A 30 -37.76 14.65 4.51
N SER A 31 -37.26 15.45 3.56
CA SER A 31 -35.87 15.94 3.55
C SER A 31 -35.67 17.30 4.24
N GLY A 32 -36.76 18.04 4.49
CA GLY A 32 -36.74 19.42 4.95
C GLY A 32 -36.34 20.43 3.85
N ALA A 33 -36.33 20.04 2.58
CA ALA A 33 -36.11 20.92 1.44
C ALA A 33 -37.43 21.45 0.87
N SER A 34 -37.44 22.66 0.32
CA SER A 34 -38.63 23.16 -0.39
C SER A 34 -38.80 22.49 -1.76
N LYS A 35 -40.05 22.36 -2.24
CA LYS A 35 -40.37 21.88 -3.60
C LYS A 35 -39.56 22.62 -4.68
N ALA A 36 -39.44 23.94 -4.54
CA ALA A 36 -38.67 24.78 -5.46
C ALA A 36 -37.17 24.47 -5.43
N SER A 37 -36.61 24.15 -4.25
CA SER A 37 -35.20 23.74 -4.13
C SER A 37 -34.98 22.39 -4.80
N LEU A 38 -35.85 21.41 -4.55
CA LEU A 38 -35.77 20.10 -5.18
C LEU A 38 -35.88 20.20 -6.71
N TYR A 39 -36.81 20.99 -7.21
CA TYR A 39 -36.93 21.26 -8.65
C TYR A 39 -35.65 21.91 -9.20
N ALA A 40 -35.10 22.91 -8.53
CA ALA A 40 -33.86 23.57 -8.97
C ALA A 40 -32.67 22.60 -8.98
N TRP A 41 -32.58 21.68 -8.01
CA TRP A 41 -31.53 20.67 -7.95
C TRP A 41 -31.67 19.63 -9.05
N GLU A 42 -32.87 19.07 -9.24
CA GLU A 42 -33.15 18.02 -10.22
C GLU A 42 -33.00 18.49 -11.68
N ASN A 43 -33.17 19.78 -11.94
CA ASN A 43 -32.98 20.38 -13.27
C ASN A 43 -31.62 21.06 -13.43
N GLY A 44 -30.70 20.90 -12.47
CA GLY A 44 -29.34 21.44 -12.56
C GLY A 44 -29.24 22.98 -12.46
N LEU A 45 -30.33 23.66 -12.09
CA LEU A 45 -30.37 25.13 -11.92
C LEU A 45 -29.60 25.59 -10.68
N ARG A 46 -29.47 24.73 -9.68
CA ARG A 46 -28.72 25.00 -8.45
C ARG A 46 -28.12 23.71 -7.91
N ARG A 47 -26.90 23.76 -7.38
CA ARG A 47 -26.32 22.62 -6.67
C ARG A 47 -26.75 22.59 -5.20
N PRO A 48 -27.15 21.44 -4.64
CA PRO A 48 -27.37 21.29 -3.21
C PRO A 48 -26.04 21.31 -2.45
N ARG A 49 -26.02 21.88 -1.24
CA ARG A 49 -24.87 21.79 -0.32
C ARG A 49 -24.83 20.44 0.39
N GLY A 50 -23.66 20.02 0.86
CA GLY A 50 -23.43 18.70 1.48
C GLY A 50 -24.49 18.27 2.51
N PRO A 51 -24.78 19.05 3.56
CA PRO A 51 -25.77 18.67 4.58
C PRO A 51 -27.21 18.57 4.06
N ALA A 52 -27.60 19.44 3.12
CA ALA A 52 -28.94 19.42 2.53
C ALA A 52 -29.10 18.23 1.58
N LEU A 53 -28.06 17.95 0.79
CA LEU A 53 -28.01 16.77 -0.05
C LEU A 53 -28.04 15.48 0.78
N LEU A 54 -27.28 15.42 1.88
CA LEU A 54 -27.27 14.25 2.76
C LEU A 54 -28.67 13.93 3.29
N ARG A 55 -29.38 14.94 3.83
CA ARG A 55 -30.78 14.77 4.27
C ARG A 55 -31.72 14.32 3.16
N LEU A 56 -31.55 14.85 1.95
CA LEU A 56 -32.30 14.41 0.78
C LEU A 56 -32.02 12.93 0.48
N LEU A 57 -30.76 12.52 0.46
CA LEU A 57 -30.37 11.14 0.18
C LEU A 57 -30.81 10.17 1.28
N ASP A 58 -30.84 10.61 2.53
CA ASP A 58 -31.43 9.85 3.65
C ASP A 58 -32.95 9.69 3.48
N ALA A 59 -33.67 10.77 3.14
CA ALA A 59 -35.10 10.73 2.85
C ALA A 59 -35.45 9.85 1.64
N LEU A 60 -34.58 9.83 0.64
CA LEU A 60 -34.68 8.95 -0.52
C LEU A 60 -34.14 7.55 -0.23
N ALA A 61 -33.72 7.25 1.01
CA ALA A 61 -33.11 5.99 1.44
C ALA A 61 -32.08 5.44 0.42
N ALA A 62 -31.18 6.32 -0.04
CA ALA A 62 -30.07 5.97 -0.90
C ALA A 62 -29.11 5.00 -0.17
N ASP A 63 -28.55 4.04 -0.90
CA ASP A 63 -27.50 3.18 -0.36
C ASP A 63 -26.19 3.97 -0.15
N ALA A 64 -25.25 3.39 0.59
CA ALA A 64 -23.99 4.05 0.95
C ALA A 64 -23.14 4.48 -0.26
N ARG A 65 -23.15 3.73 -1.38
CA ARG A 65 -22.37 4.06 -2.58
C ARG A 65 -23.03 5.17 -3.36
N THR A 66 -24.34 5.10 -3.55
CA THR A 66 -25.12 6.18 -4.17
C THR A 66 -24.93 7.47 -3.39
N LYS A 67 -25.00 7.42 -2.06
CA LYS A 67 -24.68 8.57 -1.20
C LYS A 67 -23.28 9.10 -1.46
N THR A 68 -22.28 8.22 -1.47
CA THR A 68 -20.88 8.59 -1.67
C THR A 68 -20.66 9.30 -3.00
N ARG A 69 -21.19 8.75 -4.08
CA ARG A 69 -21.10 9.30 -5.44
C ARG A 69 -21.77 10.67 -5.55
N LEU A 70 -23.03 10.77 -5.12
CA LEU A 70 -23.81 12.00 -5.30
C LEU A 70 -23.29 13.14 -4.42
N LEU A 71 -22.81 12.84 -3.21
CA LEU A 71 -22.13 13.82 -2.35
C LEU A 71 -20.88 14.37 -3.02
N HIS A 72 -20.06 13.49 -3.61
CA HIS A 72 -18.85 13.92 -4.33
C HIS A 72 -19.18 14.80 -5.55
N LEU A 73 -20.19 14.42 -6.35
CA LEU A 73 -20.60 15.20 -7.53
C LEU A 73 -21.14 16.60 -7.18
N ALA A 74 -21.82 16.72 -6.04
CA ALA A 74 -22.44 17.98 -5.62
C ALA A 74 -21.43 18.98 -5.07
N ASP A 75 -20.57 18.53 -4.15
CA ASP A 75 -19.59 19.36 -3.45
C ASP A 75 -18.34 18.52 -3.14
N PRO A 76 -17.34 18.50 -4.04
CA PRO A 76 -16.12 17.71 -3.83
C PRO A 76 -15.38 18.05 -2.53
N GLN A 77 -15.37 19.33 -2.14
CA GLN A 77 -14.65 19.81 -0.96
C GLN A 77 -15.33 19.35 0.33
N GLN A 78 -16.61 19.66 0.50
CA GLN A 78 -17.36 19.28 1.69
C GLN A 78 -17.65 17.78 1.72
N GLY A 79 -17.77 17.17 0.53
CA GLY A 79 -17.87 15.74 0.35
C GLY A 79 -16.69 15.00 0.98
N ARG A 80 -15.45 15.48 0.82
CA ARG A 80 -14.27 14.81 1.39
C ARG A 80 -14.40 14.52 2.89
N VAL A 81 -14.89 15.49 3.66
CA VAL A 81 -15.10 15.34 5.11
C VAL A 81 -16.19 14.31 5.40
N LEU A 82 -17.33 14.40 4.69
CA LEU A 82 -18.45 13.46 4.85
C LEU A 82 -18.10 12.03 4.40
N LEU A 83 -17.17 11.89 3.46
CA LEU A 83 -16.75 10.61 2.89
C LEU A 83 -15.59 9.95 3.62
N ALA A 84 -14.94 10.62 4.57
CA ALA A 84 -13.78 10.08 5.29
C ALA A 84 -14.01 8.65 5.83
N ASN A 85 -15.22 8.40 6.32
CA ASN A 85 -15.65 7.11 6.88
C ASN A 85 -16.64 6.34 5.99
N SER A 86 -16.87 6.77 4.76
CA SER A 86 -17.73 6.02 3.84
C SER A 86 -17.05 4.73 3.38
N VAL A 87 -17.85 3.82 2.80
CA VAL A 87 -17.36 2.54 2.25
C VAL A 87 -16.23 2.77 1.26
N LEU A 88 -16.41 3.71 0.33
CA LEU A 88 -15.41 3.98 -0.71
C LEU A 88 -14.35 4.99 -0.29
N GLY A 89 -14.52 5.71 0.82
CA GLY A 89 -13.67 6.83 1.20
C GLY A 89 -13.77 8.04 0.24
N PRO A 90 -13.03 9.12 0.52
CA PRO A 90 -12.90 10.24 -0.42
C PRO A 90 -12.10 9.80 -1.66
N PRO A 91 -12.47 10.26 -2.87
CA PRO A 91 -11.68 10.00 -4.07
C PRO A 91 -10.34 10.74 -4.04
N VAL A 92 -9.45 10.38 -4.97
CA VAL A 92 -8.21 11.12 -5.22
C VAL A 92 -8.54 12.53 -5.66
N ASP A 93 -7.88 13.51 -5.06
CA ASP A 93 -7.96 14.91 -5.46
C ASP A 93 -6.93 15.24 -6.56
N ILE A 94 -7.29 16.12 -7.48
CA ILE A 94 -6.41 16.51 -8.59
C ILE A 94 -5.12 17.15 -8.09
N GLY A 95 -5.19 17.91 -6.99
CA GLY A 95 -4.06 18.51 -6.32
C GLY A 95 -3.07 17.48 -5.76
N SER A 96 -3.54 16.30 -5.36
CA SER A 96 -2.64 15.22 -4.95
C SER A 96 -1.78 14.74 -6.12
N VAL A 97 -2.34 14.67 -7.32
CA VAL A 97 -1.57 14.35 -8.54
C VAL A 97 -0.58 15.46 -8.86
N LEU A 98 -1.01 16.73 -8.85
CA LEU A 98 -0.15 17.88 -9.12
C LEU A 98 1.02 17.96 -8.13
N ARG A 99 0.77 17.69 -6.85
CA ARG A 99 1.80 17.62 -5.81
C ARG A 99 2.85 16.57 -6.13
N VAL A 100 2.43 15.34 -6.46
CA VAL A 100 3.35 14.26 -6.82
C VAL A 100 4.17 14.64 -8.06
N MET A 101 3.54 15.22 -9.08
CA MET A 101 4.25 15.68 -10.27
C MET A 101 5.32 16.73 -9.92
N ARG A 102 5.00 17.69 -9.04
CA ARG A 102 5.91 18.74 -8.57
C ARG A 102 7.08 18.17 -7.77
N GLU A 103 6.80 17.33 -6.77
CA GLU A 103 7.81 16.75 -5.88
C GLU A 103 8.80 15.87 -6.64
N ARG A 104 8.33 15.12 -7.66
CA ARG A 104 9.20 14.34 -8.56
C ARG A 104 10.23 15.19 -9.31
N ARG A 105 9.95 16.47 -9.51
CA ARG A 105 10.85 17.42 -10.16
C ARG A 105 11.69 18.22 -9.17
N GLY A 106 11.57 17.93 -7.87
CA GLY A 106 12.32 18.60 -6.82
C GLY A 106 11.94 20.08 -6.63
N LEU A 107 10.78 20.51 -7.15
CA LEU A 107 10.35 21.91 -7.09
C LEU A 107 9.62 22.19 -5.77
N SER A 108 9.85 23.35 -5.17
CA SER A 108 8.98 23.85 -4.10
C SER A 108 7.66 24.39 -4.67
N GLN A 109 6.65 24.55 -3.82
CA GLN A 109 5.39 25.18 -4.21
C GLN A 109 5.62 26.63 -4.70
N ALA A 110 6.60 27.34 -4.13
CA ALA A 110 6.95 28.70 -4.56
C ALA A 110 7.60 28.72 -5.95
N ASP A 111 8.43 27.71 -6.27
CA ASP A 111 9.04 27.58 -7.60
C ASP A 111 7.97 27.37 -8.67
N LEU A 112 7.06 26.42 -8.44
CA LEU A 112 5.97 26.16 -9.37
C LEU A 112 5.06 27.39 -9.53
N GLY A 113 4.71 28.06 -8.43
CA GLY A 113 3.92 29.28 -8.45
C GLY A 113 4.55 30.36 -9.33
N ARG A 114 5.85 30.62 -9.17
CA ARG A 114 6.58 31.56 -10.05
C ARG A 114 6.54 31.16 -11.52
N GLN A 115 6.67 29.87 -11.82
CA GLN A 115 6.73 29.37 -13.18
C GLN A 115 5.40 29.56 -13.95
N ILE A 116 4.27 29.46 -13.26
CA ILE A 116 2.93 29.54 -13.88
C ILE A 116 2.18 30.85 -13.56
N GLY A 117 2.81 31.78 -12.85
CA GLY A 117 2.18 33.05 -12.45
C GLY A 117 1.12 32.93 -11.35
N ALA A 118 1.25 31.94 -10.45
CA ALA A 118 0.38 31.74 -9.29
C ALA A 118 1.11 32.02 -7.96
N SER A 119 0.37 32.33 -6.90
CA SER A 119 0.95 32.46 -5.55
C SER A 119 1.26 31.08 -4.97
N GLN A 120 2.26 30.98 -4.09
CA GLN A 120 2.54 29.73 -3.36
C GLN A 120 1.31 29.27 -2.55
N ALA A 121 0.53 30.20 -1.99
CA ALA A 121 -0.70 29.88 -1.28
C ALA A 121 -1.75 29.24 -2.20
N ALA A 122 -1.88 29.70 -3.45
CA ALA A 122 -2.77 29.07 -4.42
C ALA A 122 -2.32 27.63 -4.72
N ILE A 123 -1.02 27.39 -4.94
CA ILE A 123 -0.47 26.03 -5.11
C ILE A 123 -0.80 25.17 -3.89
N SER A 124 -0.59 25.70 -2.68
CA SER A 124 -0.88 24.97 -1.44
C SER A 124 -2.35 24.58 -1.34
N HIS A 125 -3.28 25.49 -1.65
CA HIS A 125 -4.72 25.21 -1.63
C HIS A 125 -5.15 24.20 -2.70
N TRP A 126 -4.50 24.22 -3.87
CA TRP A 126 -4.73 23.19 -4.88
C TRP A 126 -4.24 21.84 -4.38
N GLU A 127 -2.99 21.74 -3.93
CA GLU A 127 -2.37 20.48 -3.50
C GLU A 127 -3.02 19.86 -2.25
N SER A 128 -3.58 20.67 -1.36
CA SER A 128 -4.35 20.18 -0.20
C SER A 128 -5.75 19.70 -0.58
N GLY A 129 -6.27 20.10 -1.74
CA GLY A 129 -7.66 19.89 -2.15
C GLY A 129 -8.64 20.91 -1.53
N ASP A 130 -8.15 22.00 -0.93
CA ASP A 130 -8.98 23.09 -0.42
C ASP A 130 -9.61 23.92 -1.55
N ASN A 131 -9.02 23.89 -2.74
CA ASN A 131 -9.57 24.52 -3.94
C ASN A 131 -9.27 23.70 -5.19
N VAL A 132 -10.23 23.62 -6.10
CA VAL A 132 -10.04 22.89 -7.36
C VAL A 132 -9.45 23.87 -8.39
N PRO A 133 -8.25 23.61 -8.95
CA PRO A 133 -7.69 24.44 -10.00
C PRO A 133 -8.55 24.40 -11.27
N SER A 134 -8.57 25.48 -12.05
CA SER A 134 -9.29 25.50 -13.33
C SER A 134 -8.65 24.54 -14.34
N ALA A 135 -9.39 24.19 -15.40
CA ALA A 135 -8.84 23.35 -16.47
C ALA A 135 -7.59 24.00 -17.11
N GLU A 136 -7.63 25.31 -17.37
CA GLU A 136 -6.49 26.08 -17.89
C GLU A 136 -5.29 26.02 -16.94
N THR A 137 -5.55 26.10 -15.63
CA THR A 137 -4.51 26.00 -14.60
C THR A 137 -3.88 24.62 -14.59
N ILE A 138 -4.69 23.55 -14.67
CA ILE A 138 -4.20 22.16 -14.72
C ILE A 138 -3.32 21.97 -15.97
N HIS A 139 -3.73 22.49 -17.12
CA HIS A 139 -2.92 22.47 -18.35
C HIS A 139 -1.62 23.27 -18.20
N ALA A 140 -1.67 24.46 -17.59
CA ALA A 140 -0.47 25.27 -17.35
C ALA A 140 0.53 24.57 -16.43
N VAL A 141 0.07 23.95 -15.34
CA VAL A 141 0.92 23.15 -14.45
C VAL A 141 1.48 21.94 -15.19
N GLY A 142 0.65 21.20 -15.94
CA GLY A 142 1.09 20.05 -16.73
C GLY A 142 2.17 20.41 -17.75
N PHE A 143 2.01 21.55 -18.44
CA PHE A 143 3.01 22.05 -19.39
C PHE A 143 4.30 22.51 -18.69
N ALA A 144 4.18 23.30 -17.61
CA ALA A 144 5.33 23.79 -16.84
C ALA A 144 6.19 22.67 -16.26
N LEU A 145 5.56 21.57 -15.84
CA LEU A 145 6.24 20.38 -15.35
C LEU A 145 6.69 19.46 -16.50
N GLY A 146 6.21 19.63 -17.73
CA GLY A 146 6.49 18.66 -18.80
C GLY A 146 5.90 17.29 -18.45
N ALA A 147 4.59 17.23 -18.29
CA ALA A 147 3.85 16.03 -17.90
C ALA A 147 4.16 14.84 -18.81
N THR A 148 4.42 13.67 -18.23
CA THR A 148 4.54 12.43 -19.00
C THR A 148 3.16 11.92 -19.45
N VAL A 149 3.15 10.89 -20.29
CA VAL A 149 1.90 10.22 -20.70
C VAL A 149 1.15 9.69 -19.48
N GLU A 150 1.85 9.04 -18.54
CA GLU A 150 1.26 8.47 -17.34
C GLU A 150 0.68 9.56 -16.41
N GLU A 151 1.36 10.70 -16.28
CA GLU A 151 0.87 11.84 -15.52
C GLU A 151 -0.38 12.45 -16.15
N THR A 152 -0.39 12.58 -17.48
CA THR A 152 -1.55 13.06 -18.23
C THR A 152 -2.75 12.12 -18.07
N VAL A 153 -2.52 10.81 -18.16
CA VAL A 153 -3.55 9.79 -17.92
C VAL A 153 -4.05 9.84 -16.47
N ALA A 154 -3.17 10.09 -15.49
CA ALA A 154 -3.58 10.23 -14.10
C ALA A 154 -4.44 11.48 -13.87
N LEU A 155 -4.07 12.63 -14.45
CA LEU A 155 -4.87 13.86 -14.38
C LEU A 155 -6.25 13.66 -15.02
N ALA A 156 -6.31 13.09 -16.23
CA ALA A 156 -7.56 12.78 -16.92
C ALA A 156 -8.41 11.78 -16.12
N SER A 157 -7.76 10.77 -15.54
CA SER A 157 -8.40 9.83 -14.62
C SER A 157 -8.99 10.56 -13.42
N VAL A 158 -8.33 11.53 -12.78
CA VAL A 158 -8.95 12.21 -11.63
C VAL A 158 -10.10 13.11 -12.04
N GLN A 159 -10.02 13.77 -13.20
CA GLN A 159 -11.07 14.66 -13.71
C GLN A 159 -12.34 13.93 -14.20
N GLY A 160 -12.32 12.60 -14.28
CA GLY A 160 -13.47 11.84 -14.79
C GLY A 160 -13.59 11.85 -16.32
N GLY A 161 -12.50 12.18 -17.04
CA GLY A 161 -12.40 11.90 -18.48
C GLY A 161 -12.41 10.39 -18.73
N ALA A 162 -12.54 9.93 -19.98
CA ALA A 162 -12.54 8.50 -20.32
C ALA A 162 -11.11 7.91 -20.22
N PRO A 163 -10.71 7.18 -19.16
CA PRO A 163 -9.33 6.76 -19.02
C PRO A 163 -9.24 5.26 -19.24
N GLU A 164 -8.52 4.84 -20.27
CA GLU A 164 -8.15 3.44 -20.49
C GLU A 164 -7.00 2.99 -19.56
N GLY A 165 -6.79 3.68 -18.43
CA GLY A 165 -5.69 3.40 -17.51
C GLY A 165 -5.82 2.04 -16.81
N LEU A 166 -7.06 1.57 -16.60
CA LEU A 166 -7.35 0.23 -16.11
C LEU A 166 -8.16 -0.56 -17.17
N PRO A 167 -7.81 -1.83 -17.44
CA PRO A 167 -8.61 -2.75 -18.26
C PRO A 167 -10.09 -2.75 -17.87
N SER A 168 -11.01 -3.07 -18.79
CA SER A 168 -12.44 -3.14 -18.47
C SER A 168 -12.83 -4.38 -17.64
N ASP A 169 -11.97 -5.40 -17.65
CA ASP A 169 -12.10 -6.59 -16.83
C ASP A 169 -11.45 -6.38 -15.45
N VAL A 170 -12.08 -6.93 -14.41
CA VAL A 170 -11.64 -6.75 -13.01
C VAL A 170 -10.38 -7.55 -12.73
N ASP A 171 -10.29 -8.80 -13.22
CA ASP A 171 -9.17 -9.69 -12.95
C ASP A 171 -7.92 -9.25 -13.72
N GLU A 172 -8.10 -8.77 -14.96
CA GLU A 172 -7.02 -8.12 -15.72
C GLU A 172 -6.53 -6.86 -15.02
N SER A 173 -7.44 -6.06 -14.45
CA SER A 173 -7.07 -4.86 -13.69
C SER A 173 -6.26 -5.20 -12.44
N ILE A 174 -6.72 -6.18 -11.65
CA ILE A 174 -6.00 -6.65 -10.45
C ILE A 174 -4.62 -7.18 -10.86
N SER A 175 -4.55 -7.98 -11.92
CA SER A 175 -3.30 -8.52 -12.45
C SER A 175 -2.34 -7.40 -12.84
N LEU A 176 -2.80 -6.36 -13.55
CA LEU A 176 -1.99 -5.19 -13.90
C LEU A 176 -1.45 -4.47 -12.66
N ILE A 177 -2.29 -4.27 -11.64
CA ILE A 177 -1.95 -3.57 -10.40
C ILE A 177 -0.79 -4.27 -9.67
N TRP A 178 -0.84 -5.60 -9.56
CA TRP A 178 0.16 -6.39 -8.83
C TRP A 178 1.40 -6.76 -9.64
N ASN A 179 1.39 -6.67 -10.97
CA ASN A 179 2.52 -7.06 -11.83
C ASN A 179 3.69 -6.03 -11.80
N HIS A 180 3.58 -4.93 -11.06
CA HIS A 180 4.64 -3.93 -10.84
C HIS A 180 5.36 -3.42 -12.11
N ARG A 181 4.71 -3.48 -13.28
CA ARG A 181 5.29 -3.10 -14.58
C ARG A 181 5.58 -1.60 -14.71
N VAL A 182 5.00 -0.78 -13.84
CA VAL A 182 5.21 0.66 -13.82
C VAL A 182 6.61 0.98 -13.24
N PRO A 183 7.44 1.76 -13.94
CA PRO A 183 8.74 2.21 -13.43
C PRO A 183 8.60 2.88 -12.07
N PHE A 184 9.52 2.60 -11.14
CA PHE A 184 9.43 3.10 -9.76
C PHE A 184 9.15 4.60 -9.64
N PRO A 185 9.80 5.49 -10.42
CA PRO A 185 9.53 6.93 -10.35
C PRO A 185 8.10 7.34 -10.74
N LEU A 186 7.37 6.52 -11.50
CA LEU A 186 6.03 6.82 -12.00
C LEU A 186 4.92 6.11 -11.20
N ARG A 187 5.27 5.18 -10.32
CA ARG A 187 4.29 4.33 -9.59
C ARG A 187 3.25 5.15 -8.85
N GLU A 188 3.67 6.16 -8.10
CA GLU A 188 2.76 6.93 -7.26
C GLU A 188 1.69 7.64 -8.10
N VAL A 189 2.09 8.34 -9.16
CA VAL A 189 1.14 9.05 -10.03
C VAL A 189 0.24 8.09 -10.80
N THR A 190 0.77 6.98 -11.30
CA THR A 190 -0.03 5.96 -11.96
C THR A 190 -1.06 5.34 -11.01
N TYR A 191 -0.68 5.04 -9.76
CA TYR A 191 -1.59 4.49 -8.78
C TYR A 191 -2.68 5.49 -8.37
N LEU A 192 -2.39 6.79 -8.30
CA LEU A 192 -3.40 7.82 -8.09
C LEU A 192 -4.44 7.84 -9.22
N GLY A 193 -3.98 7.72 -10.47
CA GLY A 193 -4.88 7.62 -11.64
C GLY A 193 -5.77 6.36 -11.57
N TRP A 194 -5.16 5.21 -11.32
CA TRP A 194 -5.89 3.95 -11.16
C TRP A 194 -6.88 3.96 -10.00
N GLU A 195 -6.53 4.60 -8.88
CA GLU A 195 -7.43 4.73 -7.75
C GLU A 195 -8.65 5.58 -8.08
N ALA A 196 -8.47 6.69 -8.78
CA ALA A 196 -9.57 7.54 -9.21
C ALA A 196 -10.54 6.79 -10.13
N GLU A 197 -10.01 6.03 -11.09
CA GLU A 197 -10.81 5.22 -12.00
C GLU A 197 -11.50 4.06 -11.28
N ALA A 198 -10.77 3.30 -10.46
CA ALA A 198 -11.32 2.21 -9.67
C ALA A 198 -12.40 2.70 -8.68
N TRP A 199 -12.21 3.87 -8.05
CA TRP A 199 -13.20 4.48 -7.16
C TRP A 199 -14.50 4.82 -7.90
N ARG A 200 -14.42 5.41 -9.10
CA ARG A 200 -15.61 5.69 -9.91
C ARG A 200 -16.35 4.42 -10.29
N ARG A 201 -15.63 3.40 -10.78
CA ARG A 201 -16.21 2.12 -11.19
C ARG A 201 -16.83 1.38 -9.99
N ALA A 202 -16.15 1.38 -8.82
CA ALA A 202 -16.66 0.83 -7.55
C ALA A 202 -17.88 1.58 -7.02
N GLY A 203 -17.95 2.88 -7.28
CA GLY A 203 -19.15 3.68 -7.03
C GLY A 203 -20.39 3.09 -7.69
N TRP A 204 -20.28 2.66 -8.94
CA TRP A 204 -21.39 2.13 -9.72
C TRP A 204 -21.62 0.63 -9.51
N ASN A 205 -20.55 -0.13 -9.29
CA ASN A 205 -20.62 -1.59 -9.24
C ASN A 205 -19.58 -2.16 -8.26
N SER A 206 -20.07 -2.90 -7.26
CA SER A 206 -19.26 -3.51 -6.20
C SER A 206 -18.23 -4.52 -6.64
N ARG A 207 -18.34 -5.08 -7.86
CA ARG A 207 -17.29 -5.95 -8.41
C ARG A 207 -15.92 -5.25 -8.49
N TRP A 208 -15.90 -3.92 -8.59
CA TRP A 208 -14.67 -3.12 -8.67
C TRP A 208 -14.04 -2.82 -7.30
N ASP A 209 -14.67 -3.23 -6.19
CA ASP A 209 -14.08 -3.09 -4.86
C ASP A 209 -12.73 -3.80 -4.76
N SER A 210 -12.59 -4.96 -5.42
CA SER A 210 -11.33 -5.71 -5.45
C SER A 210 -10.23 -4.93 -6.13
N SER A 211 -10.50 -4.30 -7.29
CA SER A 211 -9.53 -3.43 -7.97
C SER A 211 -9.19 -2.21 -7.12
N LEU A 212 -10.19 -1.58 -6.48
CA LEU A 212 -9.95 -0.43 -5.62
C LEU A 212 -9.10 -0.80 -4.40
N ALA A 213 -9.42 -1.90 -3.72
CA ALA A 213 -8.64 -2.41 -2.59
C ALA A 213 -7.21 -2.79 -3.01
N ALA A 214 -7.04 -3.39 -4.19
CA ALA A 214 -5.72 -3.70 -4.75
C ALA A 214 -4.88 -2.44 -4.95
N VAL A 215 -5.43 -1.39 -5.58
CA VAL A 215 -4.71 -0.11 -5.77
C VAL A 215 -4.34 0.52 -4.42
N LEU A 216 -5.29 0.59 -3.47
CA LEU A 216 -5.03 1.14 -2.15
C LEU A 216 -3.94 0.35 -1.41
N SER A 217 -3.92 -0.97 -1.55
CA SER A 217 -2.90 -1.84 -0.96
C SER A 217 -1.51 -1.65 -1.56
N VAL A 218 -1.37 -1.53 -2.89
CA VAL A 218 -0.05 -1.24 -3.48
C VAL A 218 0.42 0.17 -3.14
N ARG A 219 -0.50 1.14 -2.99
CA ARG A 219 -0.17 2.49 -2.50
C ARG A 219 0.31 2.48 -1.05
N ALA A 220 -0.38 1.77 -0.17
CA ALA A 220 0.04 1.65 1.23
C ALA A 220 1.46 1.02 1.33
N ASN A 221 1.75 0.00 0.52
CA ASN A 221 3.09 -0.59 0.47
C ASN A 221 4.14 0.37 -0.12
N LEU A 222 3.79 1.16 -1.14
CA LEU A 222 4.68 2.18 -1.70
C LEU A 222 5.10 3.19 -0.62
N LEU A 223 4.16 3.64 0.21
CA LEU A 223 4.43 4.57 1.31
C LEU A 223 5.35 3.97 2.38
N VAL A 224 5.21 2.67 2.69
CA VAL A 224 6.18 1.97 3.57
C VAL A 224 7.59 2.06 3.00
N ARG A 225 7.76 1.83 1.69
CA ARG A 225 9.08 1.88 1.03
C ARG A 225 9.66 3.30 0.95
N GLN A 226 8.80 4.31 0.95
CA GLN A 226 9.19 5.72 1.00
C GLN A 226 9.31 6.25 2.45
N GLU A 227 9.11 5.40 3.46
CA GLU A 227 9.13 5.77 4.89
C GLU A 227 8.10 6.87 5.26
N ARG A 228 7.01 7.01 4.49
CA ARG A 228 5.94 8.00 4.69
C ARG A 228 4.82 7.43 5.56
N TYR A 229 5.16 7.06 6.80
CA TYR A 229 4.27 6.28 7.68
C TYR A 229 2.98 7.00 8.09
N GLU A 230 3.01 8.34 8.20
CA GLU A 230 1.84 9.14 8.60
C GLU A 230 0.69 9.07 7.59
N GLU A 231 0.98 8.80 6.32
CA GLU A 231 0.00 8.77 5.24
C GLU A 231 -0.67 7.39 5.07
N ILE A 232 -0.09 6.34 5.65
CA ILE A 232 -0.54 4.95 5.44
C ILE A 232 -1.92 4.71 6.05
N ASP A 233 -2.19 5.27 7.23
CA ASP A 233 -3.36 4.93 8.03
C ASP A 233 -4.67 5.18 7.27
N ALA A 234 -4.81 6.37 6.66
CA ALA A 234 -5.99 6.74 5.88
C ALA A 234 -6.24 5.83 4.68
N ILE A 235 -5.18 5.44 3.96
CA ILE A 235 -5.26 4.58 2.77
C ILE A 235 -5.55 3.13 3.16
N ALA A 236 -4.82 2.60 4.14
CA ALA A 236 -4.95 1.23 4.59
C ALA A 236 -6.34 0.96 5.20
N GLN A 237 -6.86 1.88 6.03
CA GLN A 237 -8.20 1.74 6.60
C GLN A 237 -9.29 1.74 5.53
N ARG A 238 -9.14 2.55 4.48
CA ARG A 238 -10.08 2.57 3.35
C ARG A 238 -10.09 1.24 2.62
N SER A 239 -8.92 0.64 2.37
CA SER A 239 -8.81 -0.70 1.79
C SER A 239 -9.49 -1.75 2.70
N ILE A 240 -9.20 -1.72 4.00
CA ILE A 240 -9.76 -2.67 4.97
C ILE A 240 -11.30 -2.59 5.03
N ARG A 241 -11.90 -1.39 4.96
CA ARG A 241 -13.35 -1.23 4.93
C ARG A 241 -14.03 -1.88 3.71
N LEU A 242 -13.32 -2.00 2.59
CA LEU A 242 -13.84 -2.67 1.39
C LEU A 242 -13.86 -4.19 1.54
N GLY A 243 -13.05 -4.77 2.44
CA GLY A 243 -12.83 -6.21 2.68
C GLY A 243 -14.00 -6.99 3.26
N THR A 244 -15.21 -6.73 2.77
CA THR A 244 -16.48 -7.37 3.19
C THR A 244 -16.77 -8.67 2.45
N THR A 245 -16.14 -8.90 1.30
CA THR A 245 -16.26 -10.12 0.51
C THR A 245 -14.92 -10.84 0.41
N PHE A 246 -14.96 -12.13 0.09
CA PHE A 246 -13.80 -12.99 -0.04
C PHE A 246 -12.76 -12.46 -1.06
N ASP A 247 -13.21 -12.08 -2.27
CA ASP A 247 -12.31 -11.60 -3.32
C ASP A 247 -11.56 -10.33 -2.91
N VAL A 248 -12.22 -9.45 -2.14
CA VAL A 248 -11.63 -8.20 -1.66
C VAL A 248 -10.68 -8.46 -0.49
N GLN A 249 -11.01 -9.39 0.41
CA GLN A 249 -10.15 -9.76 1.55
C GLN A 249 -8.74 -10.16 1.11
N PHE A 250 -8.62 -10.88 -0.01
CA PHE A 250 -7.31 -11.21 -0.58
C PHE A 250 -6.49 -9.95 -0.88
N GLN A 251 -7.11 -8.93 -1.46
CA GLN A 251 -6.45 -7.67 -1.88
C GLN A 251 -6.04 -6.78 -0.71
N VAL A 252 -6.69 -6.90 0.45
CA VAL A 252 -6.47 -6.06 1.63
C VAL A 252 -5.21 -6.43 2.43
N THR A 253 -4.70 -7.65 2.24
CA THR A 253 -3.56 -8.22 2.98
C THR A 253 -2.37 -7.26 3.13
N ALA A 254 -1.94 -6.62 2.02
CA ALA A 254 -0.82 -5.69 2.06
C ALA A 254 -1.12 -4.37 2.79
N SER A 255 -2.38 -3.92 2.82
CA SER A 255 -2.79 -2.77 3.62
C SER A 255 -2.69 -3.06 5.12
N VAL A 256 -3.06 -4.27 5.57
CA VAL A 256 -2.93 -4.68 6.98
C VAL A 256 -1.47 -4.70 7.39
N ALA A 257 -0.59 -5.29 6.57
CA ALA A 257 0.84 -5.30 6.82
C ALA A 257 1.45 -3.89 6.82
N ALA A 258 1.08 -3.03 5.86
CA ALA A 258 1.54 -1.65 5.82
C ALA A 258 1.11 -0.85 7.07
N LEU A 259 -0.12 -1.07 7.54
CA LEU A 259 -0.61 -0.45 8.77
C LEU A 259 0.17 -0.91 10.00
N ALA A 260 0.52 -2.21 10.07
CA ALA A 260 1.36 -2.75 11.14
C ALA A 260 2.76 -2.10 11.16
N ASP A 261 3.36 -1.90 9.98
CA ASP A 261 4.63 -1.19 9.86
C ASP A 261 4.51 0.29 10.26
N ALA A 262 3.44 0.97 9.86
CA ALA A 262 3.18 2.34 10.28
C ALA A 262 3.04 2.45 11.80
N ASP A 263 2.30 1.54 12.43
CA ASP A 263 2.08 1.55 13.88
C ASP A 263 3.36 1.31 14.67
N ARG A 264 4.22 0.42 14.17
CA ARG A 264 5.53 0.17 14.75
C ARG A 264 6.41 1.42 14.69
N HIS A 265 6.51 2.09 13.55
CA HIS A 265 7.39 3.26 13.40
C HIS A 265 6.84 4.50 14.12
N LEU A 266 5.52 4.65 14.20
CA LEU A 266 4.87 5.78 14.88
C LEU A 266 4.64 5.53 16.37
N GLY A 267 5.07 4.38 16.92
CA GLY A 267 4.93 4.06 18.34
C GLY A 267 3.48 3.84 18.81
N ARG A 268 2.58 3.43 17.90
CA ARG A 268 1.14 3.20 18.20
C ARG A 268 0.83 1.81 18.76
N GLY A 269 1.87 1.00 19.00
CA GLY A 269 1.77 -0.36 19.52
C GLY A 269 1.44 -1.40 18.45
N HIS A 270 1.16 -2.64 18.87
CA HIS A 270 1.02 -3.79 17.96
C HIS A 270 -0.32 -4.53 18.07
N ALA A 271 -1.16 -4.16 19.05
CA ALA A 271 -2.43 -4.83 19.30
C ALA A 271 -3.40 -4.73 18.11
N ARG A 272 -3.47 -3.55 17.48
CA ARG A 272 -4.30 -3.30 16.30
C ARG A 272 -3.88 -4.21 15.13
N ALA A 273 -2.58 -4.25 14.83
CA ALA A 273 -2.02 -5.11 13.80
C ALA A 273 -2.29 -6.60 14.07
N ALA A 274 -2.05 -7.07 15.29
CA ALA A 274 -2.31 -8.46 15.68
C ALA A 274 -3.79 -8.84 15.50
N ASN A 275 -4.70 -7.97 15.92
CA ASN A 275 -6.15 -8.19 15.82
C ASN A 275 -6.61 -8.22 14.36
N LEU A 276 -6.20 -7.25 13.55
CA LEU A 276 -6.56 -7.17 12.13
C LEU A 276 -6.01 -8.37 11.33
N ALA A 277 -4.74 -8.71 11.54
CA ALA A 277 -4.13 -9.88 10.90
C ALA A 277 -4.82 -11.18 11.33
N GLY A 278 -5.19 -11.30 12.62
CA GLY A 278 -5.96 -12.43 13.12
C GLY A 278 -7.33 -12.57 12.49
N GLN A 279 -8.10 -11.48 12.44
CA GLN A 279 -9.43 -11.44 11.81
C GLN A 279 -9.34 -11.79 10.32
N LEU A 280 -8.41 -11.19 9.58
CA LEU A 280 -8.26 -11.44 8.16
C LEU A 280 -7.81 -12.89 7.88
N SER A 281 -6.83 -13.40 8.63
CA SER A 281 -6.35 -14.79 8.47
C SER A 281 -7.45 -15.84 8.72
N ALA A 282 -8.42 -15.55 9.59
CA ALA A 282 -9.54 -16.46 9.86
C ALA A 282 -10.56 -16.52 8.72
N LEU A 283 -10.62 -15.48 7.88
CA LEU A 283 -11.53 -15.37 6.74
C LEU A 283 -10.90 -15.89 5.43
N LEU A 284 -9.57 -15.89 5.35
CA LEU A 284 -8.84 -16.33 4.16
C LEU A 284 -8.78 -17.87 4.06
N PRO A 285 -8.80 -18.41 2.83
CA PRO A 285 -8.51 -19.81 2.58
C PRO A 285 -7.00 -20.04 2.74
N ASP A 286 -6.59 -21.30 2.81
CA ASP A 286 -5.16 -21.62 2.82
C ASP A 286 -4.50 -21.09 1.53
N SER A 287 -3.59 -20.15 1.72
CA SER A 287 -2.98 -19.33 0.67
C SER A 287 -1.76 -18.60 1.24
N ASN A 288 -0.86 -18.12 0.38
CA ASN A 288 0.30 -17.33 0.81
C ASN A 288 -0.12 -16.04 1.54
N ASN A 289 -1.28 -15.47 1.21
CA ASN A 289 -1.82 -14.31 1.92
C ASN A 289 -2.25 -14.65 3.35
N LYS A 290 -2.87 -15.82 3.56
CA LYS A 290 -3.19 -16.30 4.90
C LYS A 290 -1.93 -16.56 5.71
N ALA A 291 -0.96 -17.26 5.13
CA ALA A 291 0.35 -17.48 5.77
C ALA A 291 0.98 -16.13 6.18
N TRP A 292 1.02 -15.16 5.26
CA TRP A 292 1.52 -13.81 5.56
C TRP A 292 0.79 -13.17 6.76
N MET A 293 -0.54 -13.23 6.83
CA MET A 293 -1.29 -12.70 7.98
C MET A 293 -1.02 -13.46 9.28
N LEU A 294 -0.85 -14.78 9.25
CA LEU A 294 -0.46 -15.56 10.42
C LEU A 294 0.92 -15.10 10.94
N ARG A 295 1.90 -14.90 10.04
CA ARG A 295 3.22 -14.36 10.41
C ARG A 295 3.12 -12.94 10.95
N GLN A 296 2.36 -12.05 10.32
CA GLN A 296 2.18 -10.68 10.81
C GLN A 296 1.55 -10.64 12.21
N ARG A 297 0.54 -11.49 12.45
CA ARG A 297 -0.05 -11.68 13.78
C ARG A 297 0.98 -12.17 14.79
N GLY A 298 1.71 -13.24 14.44
CA GLY A 298 2.71 -13.84 15.32
C GLY A 298 3.82 -12.87 15.70
N MET A 299 4.39 -12.15 14.73
CA MET A 299 5.40 -11.13 14.98
C MET A 299 4.87 -9.98 15.84
N SER A 300 3.62 -9.56 15.64
CA SER A 300 3.00 -8.53 16.48
C SER A 300 2.80 -8.99 17.93
N LEU A 301 2.44 -10.25 18.15
CA LEU A 301 2.30 -10.85 19.48
C LEU A 301 3.64 -10.97 20.20
N ILE A 302 4.70 -11.39 19.49
CA ILE A 302 6.07 -11.45 20.04
C ILE A 302 6.51 -10.08 20.55
N ARG A 303 6.31 -9.03 19.75
CA ARG A 303 6.63 -7.64 20.14
C ARG A 303 5.82 -7.13 21.32
N MET A 304 4.66 -7.74 21.62
CA MET A 304 3.85 -7.47 22.80
C MET A 304 4.25 -8.32 24.02
N GLY A 305 5.31 -9.13 23.92
CA GLY A 305 5.76 -10.04 24.97
C GLY A 305 5.02 -11.38 25.03
N ARG A 306 4.06 -11.63 24.13
CA ARG A 306 3.34 -12.92 24.02
C ARG A 306 4.13 -13.90 23.16
N VAL A 307 5.36 -14.19 23.56
CA VAL A 307 6.36 -14.90 22.74
C VAL A 307 5.90 -16.29 22.32
N ALA A 308 5.45 -17.13 23.26
CA ALA A 308 5.06 -18.51 22.97
C ALA A 308 3.93 -18.60 21.94
N GLU A 309 2.86 -17.83 22.14
CA GLU A 309 1.73 -17.77 21.20
C GLU A 309 2.15 -17.17 19.85
N GLY A 310 2.96 -16.12 19.85
CA GLY A 310 3.40 -15.50 18.61
C GLY A 310 4.27 -16.45 17.77
N VAL A 311 5.16 -17.22 18.41
CA VAL A 311 5.96 -18.26 17.75
C VAL A 311 5.09 -19.36 17.15
N GLU A 312 4.02 -19.78 17.83
CA GLU A 312 3.06 -20.76 17.29
C GLU A 312 2.43 -20.29 15.97
N TRP A 313 2.00 -19.02 15.91
CA TRP A 313 1.45 -18.44 14.68
C TRP A 313 2.49 -18.30 13.57
N VAL A 314 3.74 -17.96 13.91
CA VAL A 314 4.85 -17.90 12.94
C VAL A 314 5.18 -19.29 12.39
N ALA A 315 5.21 -20.32 13.25
CA ALA A 315 5.41 -21.71 12.82
C ALA A 315 4.33 -22.13 11.83
N ARG A 316 3.05 -21.93 12.19
CA ARG A 316 1.90 -22.27 11.34
C ARG A 316 1.91 -21.54 10.00
N SER A 317 2.37 -20.28 9.95
CA SER A 317 2.57 -19.56 8.69
C SER A 317 3.55 -20.31 7.80
N SER A 318 4.73 -20.64 8.32
CA SER A 318 5.77 -21.26 7.50
C SER A 318 5.41 -22.68 7.05
N GLU A 319 4.72 -23.45 7.90
CA GLU A 319 4.17 -24.76 7.53
C GLU A 319 3.17 -24.64 6.37
N MET A 320 2.32 -23.62 6.39
CA MET A 320 1.36 -23.35 5.32
C MET A 320 2.07 -22.98 4.01
N ASP A 321 3.06 -22.09 4.05
CA ASP A 321 3.83 -21.72 2.85
C ASP A 321 4.53 -22.94 2.24
N ILE A 322 5.10 -23.83 3.08
CA ILE A 322 5.73 -25.08 2.64
C ILE A 322 4.71 -26.00 1.97
N ALA A 323 3.54 -26.19 2.58
CA ALA A 323 2.48 -27.02 2.03
C ALA A 323 1.99 -26.50 0.66
N LEU A 324 1.94 -25.18 0.48
CA LEU A 324 1.54 -24.54 -0.77
C LEU A 324 2.63 -24.59 -1.86
N ALA A 325 3.91 -24.56 -1.48
CA ALA A 325 5.04 -24.59 -2.40
C ALA A 325 5.32 -25.98 -2.99
N GLY A 326 4.90 -27.06 -2.32
CA GLY A 326 5.21 -28.44 -2.68
C GLY A 326 6.72 -28.72 -2.63
N ASP A 327 7.24 -29.52 -3.57
CA ASP A 327 8.65 -29.95 -3.61
C ASP A 327 9.66 -28.84 -3.99
N ARG A 328 9.23 -27.57 -4.15
CA ARG A 328 10.05 -26.49 -4.71
C ARG A 328 10.91 -25.72 -3.71
N THR A 329 10.83 -26.03 -2.42
CA THR A 329 11.56 -25.35 -1.34
C THR A 329 12.27 -26.37 -0.46
N SER A 330 13.49 -26.07 0.02
CA SER A 330 13.96 -26.74 1.24
C SER A 330 13.03 -26.33 2.38
N SER A 331 12.06 -27.20 2.69
CA SER A 331 11.03 -26.98 3.69
C SER A 331 11.62 -26.59 5.04
N TRP A 332 12.76 -27.20 5.41
CA TRP A 332 13.45 -26.88 6.64
C TRP A 332 14.06 -25.48 6.63
N SER A 333 14.80 -25.09 5.58
CA SER A 333 15.53 -23.81 5.56
C SER A 333 14.58 -22.60 5.67
N TYR A 334 13.45 -22.65 4.98
CA TYR A 334 12.43 -21.59 5.04
C TYR A 334 11.77 -21.51 6.42
N HIS A 335 11.38 -22.65 6.99
CA HIS A 335 10.80 -22.73 8.33
C HIS A 335 11.78 -22.20 9.38
N ALA A 336 13.05 -22.61 9.28
CA ALA A 336 14.10 -22.20 10.20
C ALA A 336 14.39 -20.70 10.15
N ALA A 337 14.49 -20.12 8.95
CA ALA A 337 14.67 -18.69 8.81
C ALA A 337 13.51 -17.90 9.44
N THR A 338 12.27 -18.35 9.20
CA THR A 338 11.05 -17.73 9.72
C THR A 338 10.98 -17.78 11.25
N LEU A 339 11.32 -18.92 11.87
CA LEU A 339 11.36 -19.04 13.33
C LEU A 339 12.54 -18.31 13.97
N CYS A 340 13.71 -18.29 13.34
CA CYS A 340 14.85 -17.54 13.84
C CYS A 340 14.57 -16.04 13.88
N GLU A 341 13.89 -15.48 12.87
CA GLU A 341 13.45 -14.08 12.92
C GLU A 341 12.53 -13.83 14.12
N ALA A 342 11.58 -14.73 14.39
CA ALA A 342 10.70 -14.63 15.55
C ALA A 342 11.46 -14.67 16.89
N PHE A 343 12.43 -15.57 17.03
CA PHE A 343 13.26 -15.64 18.25
C PHE A 343 14.15 -14.41 18.43
N LEU A 344 14.71 -13.88 17.35
CA LEU A 344 15.49 -12.65 17.39
C LEU A 344 14.64 -11.46 17.79
N GLU A 345 13.42 -11.36 17.25
CA GLU A 345 12.46 -10.33 17.65
C GLU A 345 12.04 -10.46 19.13
N ALA A 346 11.95 -11.70 19.64
CA ALA A 346 11.71 -11.97 21.06
C ALA A 346 12.90 -11.64 21.97
N GLY A 347 14.07 -11.31 21.43
CA GLY A 347 15.30 -11.14 22.20
C GLY A 347 15.92 -12.46 22.68
N GLU A 348 15.66 -13.57 21.99
CA GLU A 348 16.11 -14.93 22.33
C GLU A 348 17.15 -15.48 21.32
N PRO A 349 18.32 -14.84 21.12
CA PRO A 349 19.29 -15.25 20.10
C PRO A 349 19.93 -16.62 20.36
N LYS A 350 19.99 -17.06 21.63
CA LYS A 350 20.46 -18.41 21.98
C LYS A 350 19.50 -19.48 21.47
N ARG A 351 18.20 -19.27 21.69
CA ARG A 351 17.15 -20.18 21.18
C ARG A 351 17.18 -20.27 19.66
N ALA A 352 17.44 -19.15 18.98
CA ALA A 352 17.63 -19.15 17.53
C ALA A 352 18.85 -19.98 17.09
N ALA A 353 19.98 -19.83 17.79
CA ALA A 353 21.18 -20.62 17.51
C ALA A 353 20.96 -22.13 17.77
N ASP A 354 20.34 -22.47 18.91
CA ASP A 354 20.01 -23.84 19.29
C ASP A 354 19.06 -24.49 18.28
N PHE A 355 18.08 -23.72 17.77
CA PHE A 355 17.14 -24.19 16.76
C PHE A 355 17.83 -24.52 15.43
N ILE A 356 18.77 -23.67 14.97
CA ILE A 356 19.56 -23.96 13.77
C ILE A 356 20.46 -25.18 14.00
N GLY A 357 20.99 -25.35 15.22
CA GLY A 357 21.82 -26.49 15.59
C GLY A 357 23.10 -26.60 14.74
N GLY A 358 23.59 -25.48 14.20
CA GLY A 358 24.73 -25.45 13.28
C GLY A 358 24.44 -25.95 11.86
N ARG A 359 23.22 -26.41 11.54
CA ARG A 359 22.87 -26.91 10.21
C ARG A 359 23.06 -25.82 9.14
N ARG A 360 23.59 -26.24 7.99
CA ARG A 360 23.84 -25.41 6.81
C ARG A 360 23.31 -26.11 5.56
N GLU A 361 22.47 -25.42 4.81
CA GLU A 361 21.96 -25.88 3.52
C GLU A 361 22.14 -24.80 2.47
N LYS A 362 22.31 -25.20 1.20
CA LYS A 362 22.59 -24.26 0.10
C LYS A 362 21.49 -23.18 -0.06
N LEU A 363 20.25 -23.52 0.29
CA LEU A 363 19.08 -22.62 0.24
C LEU A 363 18.82 -21.86 1.55
N PHE A 364 19.67 -22.02 2.57
CA PHE A 364 19.52 -21.28 3.82
C PHE A 364 19.90 -19.82 3.61
N GLU A 365 19.02 -18.89 3.99
CA GLU A 365 19.27 -17.46 3.85
C GLU A 365 20.48 -17.05 4.72
N PRO A 366 21.62 -16.64 4.12
CA PRO A 366 22.84 -16.40 4.88
C PRO A 366 22.67 -15.27 5.91
N ILE A 367 21.81 -14.28 5.61
CA ILE A 367 21.54 -13.16 6.52
C ILE A 367 20.94 -13.62 7.85
N THR A 368 20.15 -14.69 7.85
CA THR A 368 19.55 -15.27 9.06
C THR A 368 20.64 -15.77 9.99
N TYR A 369 21.58 -16.57 9.47
CA TYR A 369 22.65 -17.11 10.28
C TYR A 369 23.54 -16.01 10.85
N VAL A 370 23.94 -15.07 10.00
CA VAL A 370 24.76 -13.91 10.41
C VAL A 370 24.06 -13.11 11.51
N SER A 371 22.76 -12.85 11.36
CA SER A 371 21.98 -12.12 12.36
C SER A 371 21.92 -12.85 13.70
N VAL A 372 21.77 -14.18 13.69
CA VAL A 372 21.75 -15.00 14.91
C VAL A 372 23.09 -14.97 15.65
N GLU A 373 24.20 -15.14 14.94
CA GLU A 373 25.53 -15.10 15.53
C GLU A 373 25.88 -13.72 16.08
N HIS A 374 25.60 -12.67 15.30
CA HIS A 374 25.82 -11.29 15.72
C HIS A 374 24.99 -10.89 16.95
N ALA A 375 23.75 -11.37 17.04
CA ALA A 375 22.89 -11.16 18.20
C ALA A 375 23.40 -11.92 19.43
N ASN A 376 24.06 -13.06 19.25
CA ASN A 376 24.81 -13.76 20.31
C ASN A 376 26.16 -13.11 20.63
N GLY A 377 26.53 -12.00 19.99
CA GLY A 377 27.81 -11.33 20.19
C GLY A 377 28.99 -12.10 19.61
N ARG A 378 28.77 -12.95 18.61
CA ARG A 378 29.80 -13.75 17.93
C ARG A 378 30.01 -13.23 16.52
N ALA A 379 31.26 -13.02 16.13
CA ALA A 379 31.60 -12.72 14.74
C ALA A 379 31.41 -14.00 13.90
N VAL A 380 30.87 -13.86 12.70
CA VAL A 380 30.82 -14.96 11.71
C VAL A 380 32.13 -15.09 10.95
N THR A 381 32.28 -16.12 10.12
CA THR A 381 33.49 -16.29 9.33
C THR A 381 33.54 -15.35 8.13
N ASP A 382 34.70 -15.24 7.48
CA ASP A 382 34.83 -14.41 6.27
C ASP A 382 34.10 -15.05 5.08
N ALA A 383 34.04 -16.39 4.99
CA ALA A 383 33.23 -17.06 3.98
C ALA A 383 31.73 -16.79 4.15
N ASP A 384 31.21 -16.74 5.39
CA ASP A 384 29.81 -16.39 5.65
C ASP A 384 29.48 -14.98 5.12
N MET A 385 30.35 -14.01 5.40
CA MET A 385 30.17 -12.63 4.94
C MET A 385 30.31 -12.49 3.42
N GLU A 386 31.25 -13.21 2.79
CA GLU A 386 31.41 -13.21 1.33
C GLU A 386 30.19 -13.82 0.63
N TYR A 387 29.67 -14.94 1.16
CA TYR A 387 28.46 -15.56 0.64
C TYR A 387 27.23 -14.67 0.83
N LEU A 388 27.11 -13.98 1.97
CA LEU A 388 26.04 -13.00 2.20
C LEU A 388 26.08 -11.85 1.19
N ARG A 389 27.27 -11.30 0.89
CA ARG A 389 27.42 -10.24 -0.14
C ARG A 389 26.97 -10.71 -1.52
N TYR A 390 27.40 -11.92 -1.92
CA TYR A 390 26.98 -12.52 -3.19
C TYR A 390 25.46 -12.71 -3.24
N TRP A 391 24.87 -13.24 -2.16
CA TRP A 391 23.44 -13.45 -2.06
C TRP A 391 22.66 -12.13 -2.21
N VAL A 392 23.06 -11.07 -1.51
CA VAL A 392 22.39 -9.75 -1.62
C VAL A 392 22.56 -9.13 -3.02
N ALA A 393 23.71 -9.30 -3.67
CA ALA A 393 23.94 -8.79 -5.03
C ALA A 393 23.13 -9.51 -6.11
N THR A 394 22.74 -10.77 -5.87
CA THR A 394 21.94 -11.55 -6.83
C THR A 394 20.44 -11.27 -6.72
N GLN A 395 19.96 -10.79 -5.56
CA GLN A 395 18.56 -10.38 -5.36
C GLN A 395 18.17 -9.18 -6.26
N PRO A 396 16.86 -9.00 -6.56
CA PRO A 396 16.37 -7.75 -7.14
C PRO A 396 16.82 -6.57 -6.26
N PRO A 397 17.18 -5.41 -6.83
CA PRO A 397 17.59 -4.24 -6.04
C PRO A 397 16.43 -3.79 -5.13
N SER A 398 16.44 -4.33 -3.92
CA SER A 398 15.48 -4.13 -2.87
C SER A 398 16.23 -3.34 -1.79
N GLY A 399 15.74 -2.13 -1.48
CA GLY A 399 16.33 -1.28 -0.43
C GLY A 399 16.53 -1.97 0.92
N PRO A 400 15.62 -2.86 1.39
CA PRO A 400 15.76 -3.57 2.66
C PRO A 400 17.01 -4.45 2.78
N ASP A 401 17.36 -5.22 1.75
CA ASP A 401 18.43 -6.23 1.86
C ASP A 401 19.82 -5.59 1.85
N SER A 402 19.99 -4.52 1.07
CA SER A 402 21.22 -3.72 1.07
C SER A 402 21.44 -3.06 2.45
N ARG A 403 20.37 -2.57 3.09
CA ARG A 403 20.44 -1.99 4.43
C ARG A 403 20.74 -3.04 5.50
N ARG A 404 20.15 -4.25 5.39
CA ARG A 404 20.44 -5.39 6.27
C ARG A 404 21.91 -5.83 6.16
N LEU A 405 22.44 -5.92 4.93
CA LEU A 405 23.86 -6.21 4.70
C LEU A 405 24.77 -5.18 5.37
N PHE A 406 24.53 -3.89 5.16
CA PHE A 406 25.35 -2.83 5.77
C PHE A 406 25.35 -2.92 7.30
N ASN A 407 24.19 -3.16 7.91
CA ASN A 407 24.09 -3.35 9.35
C ASN A 407 24.90 -4.57 9.83
N ALA A 408 24.85 -5.67 9.08
CA ALA A 408 25.64 -6.86 9.37
C ALA A 408 27.14 -6.59 9.23
N GLU A 409 27.61 -5.91 8.18
CA GLU A 409 29.02 -5.56 8.01
C GLU A 409 29.55 -4.70 9.14
N ARG A 410 28.78 -3.67 9.54
CA ARG A 410 29.14 -2.80 10.67
C ARG A 410 29.23 -3.60 11.97
N ARG A 411 28.26 -4.48 12.22
CA ARG A 411 28.24 -5.32 13.42
C ARG A 411 29.40 -6.32 13.43
N GLN A 412 29.74 -6.88 12.27
CA GLN A 412 30.88 -7.78 12.09
C GLN A 412 32.21 -7.08 12.41
N ALA A 413 32.43 -5.86 11.91
CA ALA A 413 33.64 -5.08 12.20
C ALA A 413 33.77 -4.81 13.71
N TRP A 414 32.67 -4.40 14.35
CA TRP A 414 32.62 -4.16 15.79
C TRP A 414 32.98 -5.41 16.60
N LEU A 415 32.44 -6.57 16.23
CA LEU A 415 32.71 -7.86 16.89
C LEU A 415 34.16 -8.35 16.68
N LYS A 416 34.79 -7.99 15.55
CA LYS A 416 36.23 -8.25 15.28
C LYS A 416 37.18 -7.24 15.95
N GLY A 417 36.65 -6.25 16.66
CA GLY A 417 37.45 -5.24 17.37
C GLY A 417 37.82 -4.01 16.54
N ASP A 418 37.36 -3.92 15.28
CA ASP A 418 37.54 -2.72 14.47
C ASP A 418 36.44 -1.70 14.81
N ARG A 419 36.82 -0.72 15.63
CA ARG A 419 35.95 0.39 16.06
C ARG A 419 36.00 1.58 15.10
N SER A 420 36.82 1.52 14.04
CA SER A 420 36.98 2.60 13.07
C SER A 420 36.00 2.53 11.89
N ALA A 421 35.19 1.47 11.81
CA ALA A 421 34.16 1.25 10.80
C ALA A 421 32.98 2.25 10.94
N VAL A 422 33.25 3.52 10.63
CA VAL A 422 32.29 4.61 10.50
C VAL A 422 32.49 5.23 9.11
N GLU A 423 32.05 4.55 8.07
CA GLU A 423 31.78 5.23 6.79
C GLU A 423 30.56 4.62 6.08
N PRO A 424 29.67 5.44 5.48
CA PRO A 424 28.55 4.95 4.67
C PRO A 424 29.05 4.30 3.36
N SER A 425 28.27 3.35 2.86
CA SER A 425 28.52 2.43 1.74
C SER A 425 29.37 2.94 0.55
N ARG A 426 30.17 2.01 -0.02
CA ARG A 426 30.50 2.01 -1.45
C ARG A 426 29.41 1.23 -2.21
N PRO A 427 28.37 1.88 -2.77
CA PRO A 427 27.37 1.21 -3.61
C PRO A 427 27.98 0.44 -4.81
N ASN A 428 29.21 0.75 -5.21
CA ASN A 428 29.93 0.08 -6.29
C ASN A 428 30.47 -1.34 -5.95
N LEU A 429 30.41 -1.83 -4.70
CA LEU A 429 30.93 -3.17 -4.37
C LEU A 429 30.00 -4.31 -4.84
N LEU A 430 28.69 -4.10 -4.86
CA LEU A 430 27.71 -5.14 -5.26
C LEU A 430 27.44 -5.13 -6.77
N ALA A 431 27.64 -4.00 -7.44
CA ALA A 431 27.31 -3.81 -8.86
C ALA A 431 28.13 -4.69 -9.82
N ASN A 432 29.28 -5.20 -9.36
CA ASN A 432 30.25 -5.94 -10.18
C ASN A 432 30.35 -7.44 -9.83
N ILE A 433 29.46 -7.97 -8.98
CA ILE A 433 29.50 -9.40 -8.62
C ILE A 433 28.86 -10.23 -9.75
N PRO A 434 29.58 -11.11 -10.44
CA PRO A 434 29.01 -11.91 -11.52
C PRO A 434 27.99 -12.91 -10.97
N LYS A 435 26.83 -13.03 -11.63
CA LYS A 435 25.74 -13.93 -11.24
C LYS A 435 25.92 -15.33 -11.84
N ASP A 436 27.06 -15.97 -11.55
CA ASP A 436 27.45 -17.27 -12.11
C ASP A 436 27.24 -18.41 -11.08
N PRO A 437 26.51 -19.49 -11.42
CA PRO A 437 26.37 -20.69 -10.58
C PRO A 437 27.69 -21.31 -10.09
N ALA A 438 28.78 -21.16 -10.84
CA ALA A 438 30.11 -21.63 -10.42
C ALA A 438 30.66 -20.81 -9.24
N ILE A 439 30.43 -19.49 -9.23
CA ILE A 439 30.81 -18.60 -8.12
C ILE A 439 30.02 -18.97 -6.87
N GLU A 440 28.71 -19.11 -6.98
CA GLU A 440 27.85 -19.54 -5.87
C GLU A 440 28.34 -20.86 -5.27
N SER A 441 28.62 -21.86 -6.11
CA SER A 441 29.07 -23.17 -5.66
C SER A 441 30.43 -23.12 -4.95
N ARG A 442 31.36 -22.28 -5.44
CA ARG A 442 32.66 -22.04 -4.79
C ARG A 442 32.52 -21.37 -3.42
N LEU A 443 31.69 -20.34 -3.33
CA LEU A 443 31.43 -19.61 -2.08
C LEU A 443 30.75 -20.53 -1.06
N TRP A 444 29.73 -21.28 -1.49
CA TRP A 444 29.07 -22.26 -0.63
C TRP A 444 30.02 -23.34 -0.12
N ALA A 445 30.90 -23.85 -0.98
CA ALA A 445 31.92 -24.80 -0.56
C ALA A 445 32.92 -24.19 0.45
N ALA A 446 33.18 -22.88 0.40
CA ALA A 446 34.00 -22.21 1.41
C ALA A 446 33.30 -22.17 2.78
N VAL A 447 32.01 -21.80 2.81
CA VAL A 447 31.18 -21.85 4.02
C VAL A 447 31.23 -23.24 4.65
N LEU A 448 30.99 -24.31 3.89
CA LEU A 448 31.04 -25.67 4.43
C LEU A 448 32.43 -26.10 4.94
N ARG A 449 33.52 -25.59 4.34
CA ARG A 449 34.88 -25.92 4.81
C ARG A 449 35.20 -25.32 6.16
N GLU A 450 34.69 -24.12 6.45
CA GLU A 450 34.94 -23.40 7.71
C GLU A 450 34.04 -23.89 8.85
N HIS A 451 32.91 -24.51 8.51
CA HIS A 451 31.91 -25.01 9.46
C HIS A 451 31.84 -26.55 9.50
N ARG A 452 32.98 -27.26 9.52
CA ARG A 452 33.02 -28.73 9.62
C ARG A 452 32.46 -29.20 10.97
N GLY A 453 31.16 -29.45 11.01
CA GLY A 453 30.40 -30.08 12.09
C GLY A 453 29.42 -31.09 11.51
#